data_AF-A0A3P9D3X4-F1
#
_entry.id   AF-A0A3P9D3X4-F1
#
_cell.length_a   1.000
_cell.length_b   1.000
_cell.length_c   1.000
_cell.angle_alpha   90.00
_cell.angle_beta   90.00
_cell.angle_gamma   90.00
#
_symmetry.space_group_name_H-M   'P 1'
#
loop_
_entity.id
_entity.type
_entity.pdbx_description
1 polymer ?
#
loop_
_entity_poly.entity_id
_entity_poly.type
_entity_poly.pdbx_seq_one_letter_code
_entity_poly.pdbx_strand_id
1 'polypeptide(L)'
;FQGSQILSGLSAEEHKALLHLIKRAILATDLTVYMRRKEFFSLANKSGVSWKSEKQRDLLSMLMTASDLSAITKPWPEQKRIASLVAMEFFAQGDKEREEFKIKPIDIMNRENSTRLPYMQVEYIDEVCYPLYKTVSRLFDSCSPLLNGCKKNRENWLQLADEQEKEN
;
A
#
# COMPACT_ATOMS: atom_id res chain seq x y z
N PHE A 1 12.77 26.16 -17.75
CA PHE A 1 11.82 25.79 -16.68
C PHE A 1 11.65 26.93 -15.69
N GLN A 2 11.12 28.07 -16.14
CA GLN A 2 10.81 29.20 -15.27
C GLN A 2 9.31 29.12 -14.95
N GLY A 3 8.94 28.98 -13.68
CA GLY A 3 7.54 28.84 -13.25
C GLY A 3 7.17 27.54 -12.49
N SER A 4 8.07 26.56 -12.39
CA SER A 4 7.82 25.30 -11.65
C SER A 4 8.35 25.29 -10.20
N GLN A 5 9.00 26.38 -9.76
CA GLN A 5 9.60 26.48 -8.43
C GLN A 5 8.54 26.89 -7.39
N ILE A 6 7.60 25.97 -7.11
CA ILE A 6 6.51 26.20 -6.14
C ILE A 6 6.99 26.47 -4.71
N LEU A 7 8.27 26.20 -4.42
CA LEU A 7 8.91 26.38 -3.11
C LEU A 7 9.80 27.64 -3.02
N SER A 8 9.80 28.49 -4.04
CA SER A 8 10.71 29.65 -4.12
C SER A 8 10.48 30.72 -3.03
N GLY A 9 9.30 30.72 -2.40
CA GLY A 9 8.96 31.63 -1.30
C GLY A 9 9.47 31.19 0.08
N LEU A 10 10.10 30.02 0.20
CA LEU A 10 10.62 29.50 1.46
C LEU A 10 12.03 30.02 1.74
N SER A 11 12.37 30.16 3.03
CA SER A 11 13.77 30.32 3.45
C SER A 11 14.63 29.11 3.03
N ALA A 12 15.95 29.28 3.00
CA ALA A 12 16.87 28.19 2.66
C ALA A 12 16.73 27.00 3.62
N GLU A 13 16.51 27.28 4.91
CA GLU A 13 16.29 26.30 5.97
C GLU A 13 14.99 25.52 5.77
N GLU A 14 13.87 26.21 5.53
CA GLU A 14 12.57 25.59 5.26
C GLU A 14 12.60 24.76 3.99
N HIS A 15 13.24 25.27 2.94
CA HIS A 15 13.39 24.57 1.67
C HIS A 15 14.14 23.25 1.87
N LYS A 16 15.25 23.27 2.62
CA LYS A 16 16.03 22.07 2.94
C LYS A 16 15.22 21.07 3.78
N ALA A 17 14.49 21.55 4.79
CA ALA A 17 13.66 20.71 5.65
C ALA A 17 12.52 20.03 4.87
N LEU A 18 11.86 20.79 3.99
CA LEU A 18 10.78 20.27 3.14
C LEU A 18 11.28 19.26 2.11
N LEU A 19 12.41 19.52 1.45
CA LEU A 19 13.02 18.54 0.55
C LEU A 19 13.38 17.24 1.27
N HIS A 20 13.86 17.33 2.51
CA HIS A 20 14.13 16.14 3.32
C HIS A 20 12.84 15.37 3.64
N LEU A 21 11.75 16.07 3.98
CA LEU A 21 10.44 15.46 4.20
C LEU A 21 9.91 14.76 2.94
N ILE A 22 9.95 15.44 1.79
CA ILE A 22 9.50 14.89 0.49
C ILE A 22 10.31 13.63 0.15
N LYS A 23 11.64 13.68 0.26
CA LYS A 23 12.50 12.53 0.01
C LYS A 23 12.09 11.32 0.85
N ARG A 24 11.80 11.53 2.13
CA ARG A 24 11.39 10.46 3.04
C ARG A 24 10.00 9.92 2.73
N ALA A 25 9.07 10.80 2.34
CA ALA A 25 7.73 10.41 1.94
C ALA A 25 7.76 9.51 0.69
N ILE A 26 8.57 9.88 -0.31
CA ILE A 26 8.77 9.08 -1.52
C ILE A 26 9.41 7.73 -1.18
N LEU A 27 10.48 7.70 -0.39
CA LEU A 27 11.13 6.44 -0.01
C LEU A 27 10.22 5.54 0.85
N ALA A 28 9.20 6.08 1.49
CA ALA A 28 8.24 5.32 2.29
C ALA A 28 7.17 4.59 1.46
N THR A 29 7.03 4.89 0.16
CA THR A 29 6.12 4.15 -0.74
C THR A 29 6.71 2.80 -1.18
N ASP A 30 8.02 2.59 -1.03
CA ASP A 30 8.63 1.28 -1.25
C ASP A 30 8.17 0.28 -0.19
N LEU A 31 7.43 -0.76 -0.63
CA LEU A 31 6.95 -1.81 0.26
C LEU A 31 8.08 -2.55 0.98
N THR A 32 9.28 -2.61 0.41
CA THR A 32 10.45 -3.19 1.07
C THR A 32 10.90 -2.37 2.27
N VAL A 33 10.69 -1.05 2.24
CA VAL A 33 10.93 -0.16 3.39
C VAL A 33 9.85 -0.36 4.44
N TYR A 34 8.59 -0.49 4.02
CA TYR A 34 7.47 -0.84 4.91
C TYR A 34 7.72 -2.15 5.68
N MET A 35 8.12 -3.22 4.99
CA MET A 35 8.39 -4.53 5.61
C MET A 35 9.51 -4.49 6.66
N ARG A 36 10.46 -3.56 6.51
CA ARG A 36 11.56 -3.36 7.47
C ARG A 36 11.16 -2.51 8.68
N ARG A 37 10.07 -1.74 8.61
CA ARG A 37 9.64 -0.77 9.64
C ARG A 37 8.71 -1.38 10.70
N LYS A 38 9.13 -2.50 11.30
CA LYS A 38 8.37 -3.19 12.36
C LYS A 38 8.08 -2.30 13.58
N GLU A 39 8.93 -1.32 13.86
CA GLU A 39 8.74 -0.36 14.95
C GLU A 39 7.44 0.46 14.79
N PHE A 40 6.94 0.67 13.57
CA PHE A 40 5.69 1.39 13.34
C PHE A 40 4.49 0.70 14.01
N PHE A 41 4.39 -0.62 13.88
CA PHE A 41 3.30 -1.39 14.50
C PHE A 41 3.36 -1.35 16.03
N SER A 42 4.55 -1.15 16.61
CA SER A 42 4.70 -0.98 18.05
C SER A 42 4.16 0.36 18.57
N LEU A 43 4.02 1.38 17.70
CA LEU A 43 3.47 2.68 18.07
C LEU A 43 2.00 2.58 18.46
N ALA A 44 1.24 1.69 17.82
CA ALA A 44 -0.18 1.48 18.15
C ALA A 44 -0.39 0.89 19.55
N ASN A 45 0.66 0.38 20.21
CA ASN A 45 0.60 -0.11 21.59
C ASN A 45 1.08 0.94 22.61
N LYS A 46 1.59 2.09 22.16
CA LYS A 46 2.05 3.19 23.02
C LYS A 46 0.95 4.26 23.10
N SER A 47 0.92 5.02 24.20
CA SER A 47 -0.16 5.96 24.59
C SER A 47 -0.30 7.21 23.71
N GLY A 48 0.08 7.15 22.43
CA GLY A 48 -0.16 8.22 21.46
C GLY A 48 1.03 8.54 20.54
N VAL A 49 0.76 9.37 19.55
CA VAL A 49 1.72 9.89 18.59
C VAL A 49 2.25 11.25 19.06
N SER A 50 3.56 11.38 19.26
CA SER A 50 4.23 12.67 19.48
C SER A 50 4.80 13.20 18.17
N TRP A 51 4.14 14.24 17.64
CA TRP A 51 4.62 14.99 16.46
C TRP A 51 5.90 15.78 16.71
N LYS A 52 6.32 15.94 17.97
CA LYS A 52 7.56 16.62 18.33
C LYS A 52 8.80 15.74 18.16
N SER A 53 8.64 14.42 18.31
CA SER A 53 9.73 13.47 18.14
C SER A 53 10.02 13.25 16.66
N GLU A 54 11.24 13.56 16.24
CA GLU A 54 11.71 13.26 14.89
C GLU A 54 11.55 11.77 14.57
N LYS A 55 12.01 10.87 15.46
CA LYS A 55 11.84 9.42 15.29
C LYS A 55 10.38 9.00 15.10
N GLN A 56 9.41 9.62 15.78
CA GLN A 56 8.00 9.28 15.55
C GLN A 56 7.45 9.88 14.26
N ARG A 57 7.78 11.14 13.92
CA ARG A 57 7.44 11.73 12.60
C ARG A 57 7.97 10.86 11.46
N ASP A 58 9.15 10.31 11.65
CA ASP A 58 9.81 9.43 10.71
C ASP A 58 9.05 8.13 10.49
N LEU A 59 8.50 7.55 11.57
CA LEU A 59 7.66 6.36 11.50
C LEU A 59 6.28 6.68 10.91
N LEU A 60 5.76 7.90 11.10
CA LEU A 60 4.53 8.36 10.46
C LEU A 60 4.65 8.51 8.94
N SER A 61 5.86 8.42 8.36
CA SER A 61 5.99 8.28 6.90
C SER A 61 5.23 7.08 6.35
N MET A 62 4.85 6.09 7.19
CA MET A 62 3.97 4.97 6.82
C MET A 62 2.54 5.39 6.47
N LEU A 63 2.14 6.63 6.80
CA LEU A 63 0.92 7.22 6.25
C LEU A 63 1.00 7.37 4.72
N MET A 64 2.20 7.50 4.14
CA MET A 64 2.38 7.47 2.69
C MET A 64 2.07 6.09 2.13
N THR A 65 2.55 5.02 2.77
CA THR A 65 2.18 3.64 2.40
C THR A 65 0.67 3.43 2.51
N ALA A 66 0.04 3.92 3.57
CA ALA A 66 -1.42 3.83 3.70
C ALA A 66 -2.16 4.62 2.60
N SER A 67 -1.59 5.73 2.13
CA SER A 67 -2.16 6.50 1.02
C SER A 67 -2.00 5.76 -0.30
N ASP A 68 -0.82 5.17 -0.53
CA ASP A 68 -0.48 4.39 -1.72
C ASP A 68 -1.37 3.14 -1.85
N LEU A 69 -1.62 2.46 -0.73
CA LEU A 69 -2.47 1.26 -0.68
C LEU A 69 -3.96 1.59 -0.48
N SER A 70 -4.39 2.84 -0.64
CA SER A 70 -5.77 3.25 -0.30
C SER A 70 -6.85 2.62 -1.18
N ALA A 71 -6.48 2.09 -2.35
CA ALA A 71 -7.38 1.36 -3.25
C ALA A 71 -8.14 0.22 -2.54
N ILE A 72 -7.47 -0.50 -1.63
CA ILE A 72 -8.05 -1.64 -0.90
C ILE A 72 -9.15 -1.23 0.09
N THR A 73 -9.28 0.07 0.37
CA THR A 73 -10.26 0.62 1.32
C THR A 73 -11.49 1.20 0.63
N LYS A 74 -11.48 1.27 -0.71
CA LYS A 74 -12.56 1.86 -1.50
C LYS A 74 -13.79 0.95 -1.55
N PRO A 75 -14.97 1.47 -1.94
CA PRO A 75 -16.12 0.62 -2.21
C PRO A 75 -15.79 -0.50 -3.20
N TRP A 76 -16.46 -1.64 -3.04
CA TRP A 76 -16.17 -2.86 -3.78
C TRP A 76 -16.04 -2.72 -5.30
N PRO A 77 -16.94 -2.01 -6.02
CA PRO A 77 -16.80 -1.86 -7.47
C PRO A 77 -15.48 -1.20 -7.89
N GLU A 78 -15.03 -0.20 -7.13
CA GLU A 78 -13.76 0.48 -7.41
C GLU A 78 -12.56 -0.37 -7.03
N GLN A 79 -12.63 -1.06 -5.89
CA GLN A 79 -11.55 -1.95 -5.49
C GLN A 79 -11.36 -3.05 -6.54
N LYS A 80 -12.44 -3.72 -6.97
CA LYS A 80 -12.39 -4.81 -7.94
C LYS A 80 -11.81 -4.31 -9.28
N ARG A 81 -12.24 -3.13 -9.73
CA ARG A 81 -11.71 -2.48 -10.94
C ARG A 81 -10.21 -2.21 -10.83
N ILE A 82 -9.76 -1.62 -9.73
CA ILE A 82 -8.34 -1.29 -9.52
C ILE A 82 -7.50 -2.57 -9.43
N ALA A 83 -7.95 -3.59 -8.70
CA ALA A 83 -7.26 -4.88 -8.62
C ALA A 83 -7.09 -5.54 -9.99
N SER A 84 -8.10 -5.45 -10.85
CA SER A 84 -8.00 -5.94 -12.24
C SER A 84 -6.94 -5.17 -13.04
N LEU A 85 -6.86 -3.84 -12.89
CA LEU A 85 -5.86 -3.03 -13.59
C LEU A 85 -4.43 -3.37 -13.12
N VAL A 86 -4.24 -3.51 -11.80
CA VAL A 86 -2.96 -3.90 -11.22
C VAL A 86 -2.54 -5.30 -11.69
N ALA A 87 -3.47 -6.26 -11.71
CA ALA A 87 -3.19 -7.60 -12.22
C ALA A 87 -2.80 -7.57 -13.72
N MET A 88 -3.50 -6.77 -14.54
CA MET A 88 -3.16 -6.60 -15.95
C MET A 88 -1.75 -6.02 -16.14
N GLU A 89 -1.35 -5.06 -15.31
CA GLU A 89 0.00 -4.48 -15.34
C GLU A 89 1.06 -5.53 -14.94
N PHE A 90 0.84 -6.29 -13.88
CA PHE A 90 1.75 -7.36 -13.46
C PHE A 90 1.88 -8.46 -14.52
N PHE A 91 0.78 -8.83 -15.17
CA PHE A 91 0.81 -9.82 -16.25
C PHE A 91 1.58 -9.28 -17.46
N ALA A 92 1.37 -8.03 -17.85
CA ALA A 92 2.12 -7.41 -18.95
C ALA A 92 3.62 -7.37 -18.65
N GLN A 93 4.01 -7.08 -17.41
CA GLN A 93 5.40 -7.15 -16.99
C GLN A 93 5.95 -8.58 -17.05
N GLY A 94 5.23 -9.56 -16.50
CA GLY A 94 5.67 -10.96 -16.51
C GLY A 94 5.78 -11.55 -17.92
N ASP A 95 4.86 -11.18 -18.82
CA ASP A 95 4.91 -11.55 -20.24
C ASP A 95 6.18 -10.97 -20.90
N LYS A 96 6.49 -9.70 -20.65
CA LYS A 96 7.71 -9.04 -21.14
C LYS A 96 8.99 -9.69 -20.61
N GLU A 97 9.04 -10.01 -19.32
CA GLU A 97 10.20 -10.65 -18.68
C GLU A 97 10.45 -12.05 -19.26
N ARG A 98 9.39 -12.81 -19.52
CA ARG A 98 9.46 -14.12 -20.17
C ARG A 98 9.94 -14.01 -21.61
N GLU A 99 9.45 -13.04 -22.37
CA GLU A 99 9.80 -12.86 -23.78
C GLU A 99 11.23 -12.37 -23.99
N GLU A 100 11.62 -11.31 -23.28
CA GLU A 100 12.92 -10.63 -23.46
C GLU A 100 14.07 -11.33 -22.72
N PHE A 101 13.83 -11.79 -21.49
CA PHE A 101 14.89 -12.31 -20.61
C PHE A 101 14.82 -13.82 -20.35
N LYS A 102 13.79 -14.51 -20.86
CA LYS A 102 13.54 -15.95 -20.64
C LYS A 102 13.44 -16.31 -19.15
N ILE A 103 13.00 -15.36 -18.33
CA ILE A 103 12.79 -15.54 -16.89
C ILE A 103 11.38 -16.10 -16.68
N LYS A 104 11.23 -17.07 -15.77
CA LYS A 104 9.91 -17.53 -15.33
C LYS A 104 9.31 -16.44 -14.42
N PRO A 105 8.16 -15.84 -14.76
CA PRO A 105 7.54 -14.83 -13.93
C PRO A 105 7.09 -15.43 -12.60
N ILE A 106 7.16 -14.63 -11.53
CA ILE A 106 6.62 -14.99 -10.22
C ILE A 106 5.09 -15.13 -10.29
N ASP A 107 4.49 -15.83 -9.32
CA ASP A 107 3.08 -16.22 -9.38
C ASP A 107 2.11 -15.06 -9.64
N ILE A 108 2.36 -13.88 -9.05
CA ILE A 108 1.54 -12.67 -9.23
C ILE A 108 1.66 -12.02 -10.61
N MET A 109 2.76 -12.28 -11.31
CA MET A 109 3.04 -11.77 -12.66
C MET A 109 2.73 -12.82 -13.74
N ASN A 110 2.45 -14.07 -13.37
CA ASN A 110 2.08 -15.09 -14.33
C ASN A 110 0.57 -15.05 -14.63
N ARG A 111 0.20 -14.65 -15.85
CA ARG A 111 -1.20 -14.63 -16.31
C ARG A 111 -1.92 -15.96 -16.23
N GLU A 112 -1.19 -17.07 -16.25
CA GLU A 112 -1.75 -18.43 -16.10
C GLU A 112 -2.37 -18.62 -14.71
N ASN A 113 -1.90 -17.87 -13.70
CA ASN A 113 -2.45 -17.87 -12.35
C ASN A 113 -3.61 -16.86 -12.17
N SER A 114 -4.18 -16.32 -13.26
CA SER A 114 -5.27 -15.34 -13.17
C SER A 114 -6.49 -15.85 -12.40
N THR A 115 -6.74 -17.16 -12.42
CA THR A 115 -7.79 -17.81 -11.61
C THR A 115 -7.52 -17.71 -10.12
N ARG A 116 -6.25 -17.64 -9.67
CA ARG A 116 -5.87 -17.50 -8.26
C ARG A 116 -5.95 -16.06 -7.75
N LEU A 117 -6.30 -15.08 -8.60
CA LEU A 117 -6.31 -13.66 -8.24
C LEU A 117 -7.12 -13.37 -6.97
N PRO A 118 -8.33 -13.92 -6.76
CA PRO A 118 -9.08 -13.68 -5.53
C PRO A 118 -8.34 -14.12 -4.27
N TYR A 119 -7.79 -15.34 -4.28
CA TYR A 119 -7.00 -15.86 -3.18
C TYR A 119 -5.75 -14.99 -2.90
N MET A 120 -5.04 -14.58 -3.95
CA MET A 120 -3.87 -13.70 -3.82
C MET A 120 -4.23 -12.32 -3.25
N GLN A 121 -5.42 -11.78 -3.56
CA GLN A 121 -5.89 -10.54 -2.95
C GLN A 121 -6.19 -10.72 -1.45
N VAL A 122 -6.72 -11.86 -1.02
CA VAL A 122 -6.92 -12.17 0.41
C VAL A 122 -5.57 -12.21 1.13
N GLU A 123 -4.59 -12.95 0.61
CA GLU A 123 -3.24 -13.00 1.19
C GLU A 123 -2.59 -11.62 1.26
N TYR A 124 -2.69 -10.83 0.19
CA TYR A 124 -2.17 -9.48 0.15
C TYR A 124 -2.81 -8.58 1.21
N ILE A 125 -4.12 -8.69 1.41
CA ILE A 125 -4.83 -7.95 2.45
C ILE A 125 -4.34 -8.37 3.83
N ASP A 126 -4.22 -9.68 4.10
CA ASP A 126 -3.86 -10.20 5.41
C ASP A 126 -2.43 -9.86 5.82
N GLU A 127 -1.49 -9.99 4.88
CA GLU A 127 -0.06 -9.79 5.15
C GLU A 127 0.34 -8.31 5.10
N VAL A 128 -0.29 -7.51 4.23
CA VAL A 128 0.15 -6.14 3.95
C VAL A 128 -0.87 -5.11 4.46
N CYS A 129 -2.09 -5.13 3.93
CA CYS A 129 -3.02 -4.01 4.12
C CYS A 129 -3.63 -3.98 5.52
N TYR A 130 -4.07 -5.13 6.04
CA TYR A 130 -4.77 -5.22 7.30
C TYR A 130 -3.90 -4.80 8.50
N PRO A 131 -2.64 -5.26 8.66
CA PRO A 131 -1.77 -4.79 9.73
C PRO A 131 -1.52 -3.28 9.69
N LEU A 132 -1.37 -2.73 8.48
CA LEU A 132 -1.19 -1.30 8.23
C LEU A 132 -2.40 -0.50 8.70
N TYR A 133 -3.60 -0.79 8.16
CA TYR A 133 -4.80 -0.02 8.52
C TYR A 133 -5.26 -0.26 9.95
N LYS A 134 -4.98 -1.44 10.53
CA LYS A 134 -5.21 -1.71 11.95
C LYS A 134 -4.36 -0.78 12.81
N THR A 135 -3.08 -0.64 12.49
CA THR A 135 -2.17 0.29 13.19
C THR A 135 -2.62 1.73 13.00
N VAL A 136 -2.90 2.15 11.76
CA VAL A 136 -3.33 3.52 11.46
C VAL A 136 -4.63 3.87 12.19
N SER A 137 -5.62 2.97 12.21
CA SER A 137 -6.90 3.20 12.92
C SER A 137 -6.74 3.32 14.44
N ARG A 138 -5.74 2.65 15.03
CA ARG A 138 -5.42 2.77 16.46
C ARG A 138 -4.69 4.07 16.80
N LEU A 139 -3.89 4.58 15.87
CA LEU A 139 -3.18 5.85 16.04
C LEU A 139 -4.11 7.04 15.78
N PHE A 140 -5.08 6.87 14.88
CA PHE A 140 -6.01 7.91 14.43
C PHE A 140 -7.42 7.32 14.30
N ASP A 141 -8.27 7.53 15.30
CA ASP A 141 -9.63 6.99 15.32
C ASP A 141 -10.45 7.40 14.08
N SER A 142 -10.19 8.59 13.55
CA SER A 142 -10.80 9.12 12.32
C SER A 142 -10.48 8.28 11.06
N CYS A 143 -9.44 7.45 11.10
CA CYS A 143 -9.06 6.55 10.01
C CYS A 143 -9.74 5.16 10.11
N SER A 144 -10.59 4.92 11.12
CA SER A 144 -11.36 3.68 11.26
C SER A 144 -12.16 3.27 9.99
N PRO A 145 -12.73 4.19 9.18
CA PRO A 145 -13.37 3.83 7.92
C PRO A 145 -12.45 3.09 6.93
N LEU A 146 -11.14 3.39 6.93
CA LEU A 146 -10.16 2.72 6.06
C LEU A 146 -10.00 1.25 6.42
N LEU A 147 -9.89 0.95 7.73
CA LEU A 147 -9.84 -0.42 8.23
C LEU A 147 -11.14 -1.18 7.90
N ASN A 148 -12.29 -0.53 8.05
CA ASN A 148 -13.59 -1.14 7.75
C ASN A 148 -13.72 -1.45 6.26
N GLY A 149 -13.30 -0.54 5.37
CA GLY A 149 -13.26 -0.79 3.93
C GLY A 149 -12.35 -1.96 3.57
N CYS A 150 -11.15 -2.00 4.16
CA CYS A 150 -10.19 -3.10 3.99
C CYS A 150 -10.80 -4.47 4.38
N LYS A 151 -11.43 -4.55 5.56
CA LYS A 151 -12.10 -5.78 6.03
C LYS A 151 -13.22 -6.23 5.10
N LYS A 152 -14.10 -5.31 4.68
CA LYS A 152 -15.20 -5.63 3.75
C LYS A 152 -14.69 -6.15 2.42
N ASN A 153 -13.65 -5.53 1.87
CA ASN A 153 -13.08 -6.00 0.61
C ASN A 153 -12.38 -7.36 0.77
N ARG A 154 -11.77 -7.64 1.92
CA ARG A 154 -11.25 -8.98 2.24
C ARG A 154 -12.36 -10.03 2.20
N GLU A 155 -13.51 -9.75 2.82
CA GLU A 155 -14.68 -10.65 2.82
C GLU A 155 -15.18 -10.89 1.39
N ASN A 156 -15.29 -9.84 0.58
CA ASN A 156 -15.70 -9.96 -0.83
C ASN A 156 -14.72 -10.81 -1.65
N TRP A 157 -13.41 -10.64 -1.46
CA TRP A 157 -12.40 -11.46 -2.13
C TRP A 157 -12.42 -12.91 -1.69
N LEU A 158 -12.62 -13.15 -0.39
CA LEU A 158 -12.75 -14.51 0.14
C LEU A 158 -13.98 -15.20 -0.45
N GLN A 159 -15.12 -14.51 -0.53
CA GLN A 159 -16.30 -15.06 -1.18
C GLN A 159 -16.03 -15.45 -2.64
N LEU A 160 -15.32 -14.60 -3.41
CA LEU A 160 -14.96 -14.93 -4.79
C LEU A 160 -13.98 -16.12 -4.88
N ALA A 161 -13.05 -16.24 -3.92
CA ALA A 161 -12.14 -17.38 -3.87
C ALA A 161 -12.89 -18.69 -3.58
N ASP A 162 -13.78 -18.68 -2.60
CA ASP A 162 -14.61 -19.83 -2.23
C ASP A 162 -15.58 -20.25 -3.35
N GLU A 163 -16.10 -19.30 -4.12
CA GLU A 163 -16.94 -19.57 -5.30
C GLU A 163 -16.14 -20.28 -6.40
N GLN A 164 -14.91 -19.83 -6.68
CA GLN A 164 -14.03 -20.48 -7.66
C GLN A 164 -13.58 -21.88 -7.25
N GLU A 165 -13.40 -22.13 -5.95
CA GLU A 165 -13.06 -23.48 -5.46
C GLU A 165 -14.22 -24.47 -5.64
N LYS A 166 -15.47 -24.01 -5.58
CA LYS A 166 -16.65 -24.86 -5.77
C LYS A 166 -16.96 -25.18 -7.23
N GLU A 167 -16.48 -24.34 -8.15
CA GLU A 167 -16.66 -24.50 -9.60
C GLU A 167 -15.57 -25.36 -10.27
N ASN A 168 -14.46 -25.64 -9.56
CA ASN A 168 -13.38 -26.52 -9.99
C ASN A 168 -13.52 -27.95 -9.43
#